data_AF-A0A7Z0U8M0-F1
#
_entry.id   AF-A0A7Z0U8M0-F1
#
_cell.length_a   1.000
_cell.length_b   1.000
_cell.length_c   1.000
_cell.angle_alpha   90.00
_cell.angle_beta   90.00
_cell.angle_gamma   90.00
#
_symmetry.space_group_name_H-M   'P 1'
#
loop_
_entity.id
_entity.type
_entity.pdbx_description
1 polymer ?
#
loop_
_entity_poly.entity_id
_entity_poly.type
_entity_poly.pdbx_seq_one_letter_code
_entity_poly.pdbx_strand_id
1 'polypeptide(L)'
;MPRNPSTGVYSKPAGTTPSVGQVIDPAPWNALTTDLGNEITNSLPRDGSAPMVAPLKAASGTVSAPGIGFAPVPQTGLYLKSGGLLGFTQNGVDVAFDHAMVFASKSGDYTAVGSDDAAVHRFTAVATVTLTAAATLGVNWHYMVIADGAAVTIDPSEAETIDGAAKLVIPNGCSAFIICSGTAFFTDRIATTLKTVAASAPAGHIYGLTLSNNAGDPTNSIDIAAGVAASDGANPALMSLASMLIKAGNVAWAVGSGNGWLDTGAIADGWYYPYIIARSDTGVVDSLLSASATSPTMPGSYDRKRRIGALLRVSGAWVSFVQDGDFFAYKVPTTDVSTIATAAALRTLKVPPAFPVMARIVAQIVNTGGAIANINHWDPALGTSLPSASTGFGQNFVNTAVSQAFSRQMDIRTNSAGQIYNVASSTSLTSYTISTQGYFDTRGRFN
;
A
#
# COMPACT_ATOMS: atom_id res chain seq x y z
N MET A 1 -8.82 80.13 -6.46
CA MET A 1 -7.96 80.76 -5.42
C MET A 1 -6.52 80.77 -5.87
N PRO A 2 -5.66 81.74 -5.51
CA PRO A 2 -4.22 81.51 -5.58
C PRO A 2 -3.84 80.68 -4.36
N ARG A 3 -4.39 79.45 -4.25
CA ARG A 3 -3.62 78.42 -3.56
C ARG A 3 -2.37 78.31 -4.39
N ASN A 4 -1.22 78.51 -3.76
CA ASN A 4 0.01 78.29 -4.47
C ASN A 4 -0.04 76.85 -5.03
N PRO A 5 -0.01 76.66 -6.36
CA PRO A 5 -0.25 75.36 -6.96
C PRO A 5 0.79 74.31 -6.55
N SER A 6 1.93 74.73 -5.99
CA SER A 6 2.96 73.83 -5.46
C SER A 6 2.87 73.57 -3.94
N THR A 7 2.10 74.34 -3.16
CA THR A 7 2.03 74.16 -1.69
C THR A 7 0.62 73.97 -1.14
N GLY A 8 -0.44 74.26 -1.92
CA GLY A 8 -1.83 74.16 -1.47
C GLY A 8 -2.24 75.17 -0.40
N VAL A 9 -1.30 76.00 0.07
CA VAL A 9 -1.51 77.02 1.10
C VAL A 9 -2.30 78.18 0.51
N TYR A 10 -3.38 78.56 1.19
CA TYR A 10 -4.18 79.73 0.86
C TYR A 10 -3.51 81.01 1.36
N SER A 11 -3.44 82.02 0.51
CA SER A 11 -3.08 83.39 0.88
C SER A 11 -4.22 84.35 0.53
N LYS A 12 -4.50 85.26 1.47
CA LYS A 12 -5.59 86.23 1.33
C LYS A 12 -5.30 87.22 0.19
N PRO A 13 -6.26 87.47 -0.74
CA PRO A 13 -6.06 88.45 -1.81
C PRO A 13 -5.82 89.87 -1.26
N ALA A 14 -4.91 90.62 -1.89
CA ALA A 14 -4.60 91.99 -1.50
C ALA A 14 -5.85 92.90 -1.60
N GLY A 15 -6.00 93.87 -0.69
CA GLY A 15 -7.15 94.79 -0.68
C GLY A 15 -8.45 94.21 -0.09
N THR A 16 -8.46 92.95 0.37
CA THR A 16 -9.66 92.31 0.97
C THR A 16 -9.66 92.35 2.51
N THR A 17 -8.78 93.14 3.13
CA THR A 17 -8.74 93.32 4.58
C THR A 17 -9.50 94.56 4.98
N PRO A 18 -10.67 94.43 5.62
CA PRO A 18 -11.39 95.57 6.14
C PRO A 18 -10.57 96.23 7.25
N SER A 19 -10.53 97.56 7.25
CA SER A 19 -9.96 98.37 8.33
C SER A 19 -11.05 99.28 8.90
N VAL A 20 -11.03 99.49 10.22
CA VAL A 20 -12.03 100.29 10.92
C VAL A 20 -12.08 101.70 10.33
N GLY A 21 -13.29 102.17 9.98
CA GLY A 21 -13.52 103.51 9.46
C GLY A 21 -13.20 103.73 7.98
N GLN A 22 -12.85 102.68 7.22
CA GLN A 22 -12.65 102.75 5.77
C GLN A 22 -13.81 102.08 5.01
N VAL A 23 -14.19 102.64 3.86
CA VAL A 23 -15.14 102.01 2.94
C VAL A 23 -14.47 100.81 2.28
N ILE A 24 -15.14 99.65 2.29
CA ILE A 24 -14.64 98.43 1.63
C ILE A 24 -14.78 98.62 0.13
N ASP A 25 -13.71 98.38 -0.63
CA ASP A 25 -13.79 98.31 -2.09
C ASP A 25 -14.63 97.06 -2.47
N PRO A 26 -15.81 97.25 -3.09
CA PRO A 26 -16.70 96.15 -3.41
C PRO A 26 -16.10 95.18 -4.44
N ALA A 27 -15.17 95.63 -5.30
CA ALA A 27 -14.61 94.77 -6.34
C ALA A 27 -13.76 93.59 -5.78
N PRO A 28 -12.69 93.82 -5.01
CA PRO A 28 -11.89 92.73 -4.44
C PRO A 28 -12.68 91.93 -3.39
N TRP A 29 -13.62 92.57 -2.69
CA TRP A 29 -14.44 91.89 -1.68
C TRP A 29 -15.46 90.91 -2.29
N ASN A 30 -16.20 91.32 -3.32
CA ASN A 30 -17.17 90.44 -3.99
C ASN A 30 -16.48 89.28 -4.71
N ALA A 31 -15.29 89.50 -5.28
CA ALA A 31 -14.46 88.44 -5.85
C ALA A 31 -14.08 87.39 -4.79
N LEU A 32 -13.61 87.83 -3.61
CA LEU A 32 -13.30 86.94 -2.49
C LEU A 32 -14.53 86.13 -2.05
N THR A 33 -15.70 86.75 -1.90
CA THR A 33 -16.92 86.06 -1.45
C THR A 33 -17.41 85.02 -2.48
N THR A 34 -17.35 85.35 -3.77
CA THR A 34 -17.71 84.43 -4.86
C THR A 34 -16.76 83.22 -4.89
N ASP A 35 -15.46 83.46 -4.75
CA ASP A 35 -14.45 82.41 -4.72
C ASP A 35 -14.61 81.47 -3.52
N LEU A 36 -14.91 82.00 -2.33
CA LEU A 36 -15.19 81.19 -1.13
C LEU A 36 -16.44 80.31 -1.33
N GLY A 37 -17.48 80.84 -1.96
CA GLY A 37 -18.67 80.08 -2.33
C GLY A 37 -18.31 78.89 -3.23
N ASN A 38 -17.55 79.15 -4.31
CA ASN A 38 -17.11 78.11 -5.23
C ASN A 38 -16.24 77.03 -4.54
N GLU A 39 -15.34 77.40 -3.63
CA GLU A 39 -14.49 76.43 -2.93
C GLU A 39 -15.27 75.57 -1.94
N ILE A 40 -16.25 76.15 -1.23
CA ILE A 40 -17.14 75.38 -0.35
C ILE A 40 -18.00 74.42 -1.19
N THR A 41 -18.55 74.89 -2.31
CA THR A 41 -19.32 74.05 -3.24
C THR A 41 -18.49 72.93 -3.86
N ASN A 42 -17.21 73.19 -4.14
CA ASN A 42 -16.29 72.19 -4.70
C ASN A 42 -15.59 71.33 -3.63
N SER A 43 -15.85 71.57 -2.34
CA SER A 43 -15.31 70.78 -1.25
C SER A 43 -16.11 69.48 -1.06
N LEU A 44 -15.43 68.41 -0.64
CA LEU A 44 -16.11 67.15 -0.33
C LEU A 44 -16.81 67.29 1.04
N PRO A 45 -18.15 67.17 1.10
CA PRO A 45 -18.88 67.32 2.35
C PRO A 45 -18.66 66.08 3.23
N ARG A 46 -18.44 66.31 4.53
CA ARG A 46 -18.08 65.25 5.49
C ARG A 46 -19.24 64.31 5.85
N ASP A 47 -20.46 64.74 5.57
CA ASP A 47 -21.68 63.94 5.75
C ASP A 47 -21.97 63.01 4.55
N GLY A 48 -21.13 63.06 3.51
CA GLY A 48 -21.29 62.24 2.30
C GLY A 48 -22.42 62.71 1.38
N SER A 49 -22.95 63.92 1.57
CA SER A 49 -24.05 64.47 0.77
C SER A 49 -23.70 64.68 -0.72
N ALA A 50 -22.42 64.71 -1.08
CA ALA A 50 -21.94 64.75 -2.47
C ALA A 50 -20.78 63.78 -2.70
N PRO A 51 -20.75 63.04 -3.83
CA PRO A 51 -19.67 62.12 -4.17
C PRO A 51 -18.46 62.86 -4.79
N MET A 52 -17.30 62.19 -4.81
CA MET A 52 -16.19 62.63 -5.66
C MET A 52 -16.58 62.47 -7.14
N VAL A 53 -16.42 63.52 -7.94
CA VAL A 53 -16.69 63.51 -9.40
C VAL A 53 -15.54 62.98 -10.24
N ALA A 54 -14.40 62.67 -9.61
CA ALA A 54 -13.22 62.05 -10.23
C ALA A 54 -12.60 61.02 -9.28
N PRO A 55 -11.86 60.01 -9.78
CA PRO A 55 -11.20 59.03 -8.91
C PRO A 55 -10.21 59.65 -7.92
N LEU A 56 -10.16 59.11 -6.70
CA LEU A 56 -9.11 59.44 -5.74
C LEU A 56 -7.75 58.95 -6.25
N LYS A 57 -6.82 59.87 -6.46
CA LYS A 57 -5.45 59.55 -6.86
C LYS A 57 -4.55 59.51 -5.63
N ALA A 58 -4.06 58.33 -5.26
CA ALA A 58 -3.05 58.17 -4.22
C ALA A 58 -1.64 58.17 -4.81
N ALA A 59 -0.63 58.48 -4.00
CA ALA A 59 0.75 58.22 -4.36
C ALA A 59 0.96 56.70 -4.52
N SER A 60 1.91 56.27 -5.36
CA SER A 60 2.20 54.84 -5.53
C SER A 60 2.62 54.19 -4.20
N GLY A 61 3.44 54.87 -3.40
CA GLY A 61 3.95 54.34 -2.13
C GLY A 61 4.83 53.10 -2.30
N THR A 62 5.22 52.51 -1.18
CA THR A 62 5.97 51.25 -1.07
C THR A 62 5.37 50.39 0.04
N VAL A 63 5.84 49.15 0.17
CA VAL A 63 5.43 48.27 1.29
C VAL A 63 5.74 48.91 2.66
N SER A 64 6.82 49.69 2.78
CA SER A 64 7.21 50.36 4.02
C SER A 64 6.62 51.77 4.19
N ALA A 65 6.02 52.33 3.12
CA ALA A 65 5.42 53.67 3.10
C ALA A 65 4.24 53.69 2.12
N PRO A 66 3.08 53.12 2.48
CA PRO A 66 1.92 53.04 1.60
C PRO A 66 1.42 54.43 1.17
N GLY A 67 0.85 54.50 -0.04
CA GLY A 67 0.27 55.74 -0.58
C GLY A 67 -0.99 56.18 0.15
N ILE A 68 -1.71 55.24 0.76
CA ILE A 68 -2.81 55.47 1.69
C ILE A 68 -2.45 54.74 2.98
N GLY A 69 -2.15 55.46 4.05
CA GLY A 69 -1.72 54.88 5.34
C GLY A 69 -2.46 55.45 6.54
N PHE A 70 -2.35 54.77 7.68
CA PHE A 70 -2.95 55.20 8.95
C PHE A 70 -1.95 55.98 9.81
N ALA A 71 -2.32 57.14 10.34
CA ALA A 71 -1.41 57.99 11.09
C ALA A 71 -0.73 57.31 12.31
N PRO A 72 -1.42 56.49 13.13
CA PRO A 72 -0.79 55.79 14.24
C PRO A 72 0.10 54.62 13.80
N VAL A 73 -0.09 54.11 12.57
CA VAL A 73 0.62 52.94 12.02
C VAL A 73 0.96 53.22 10.56
N PRO A 74 1.96 54.09 10.29
CA PRO A 74 2.20 54.65 8.97
C PRO A 74 2.63 53.60 7.93
N GLN A 75 3.03 52.41 8.37
CA GLN A 75 3.42 51.30 7.51
C GLN A 75 2.27 50.33 7.21
N THR A 76 1.04 50.63 7.62
CA THR A 76 -0.16 49.83 7.30
C THR A 76 -1.04 50.61 6.33
N GLY A 77 -1.46 49.99 5.22
CA GLY A 77 -2.19 50.71 4.19
C GLY A 77 -2.21 50.06 2.80
N LEU A 78 -2.53 50.89 1.79
CA LEU A 78 -2.56 50.53 0.37
C LEU A 78 -1.38 51.14 -0.38
N TYR A 79 -0.77 50.36 -1.26
CA TYR A 79 0.31 50.82 -2.14
C TYR A 79 0.17 50.19 -3.53
N LEU A 80 0.86 50.75 -4.52
CA LEU A 80 0.92 50.21 -5.88
C LEU A 80 2.14 49.30 -5.99
N LYS A 81 1.90 48.01 -6.19
CA LYS A 81 2.94 47.00 -6.43
C LYS A 81 3.44 47.10 -7.88
N SER A 82 4.61 46.54 -8.15
CA SER A 82 5.12 46.44 -9.52
C SER A 82 4.09 45.78 -10.45
N GLY A 83 4.07 46.18 -11.71
CA GLY A 83 3.11 45.66 -12.70
C GLY A 83 1.68 46.20 -12.58
N GLY A 84 1.43 47.21 -11.72
CA GLY A 84 0.12 47.86 -11.62
C GLY A 84 -0.87 47.13 -10.69
N LEU A 85 -0.39 46.18 -9.90
CA LEU A 85 -1.21 45.44 -8.94
C LEU A 85 -1.45 46.26 -7.66
N LEU A 86 -2.62 46.08 -7.04
CA LEU A 86 -2.91 46.64 -5.73
C LEU A 86 -2.18 45.84 -4.65
N GLY A 87 -1.38 46.53 -3.83
CA GLY A 87 -0.69 45.96 -2.69
C GLY A 87 -1.31 46.42 -1.38
N PHE A 88 -1.31 45.52 -0.40
CA PHE A 88 -1.71 45.79 0.97
C PHE A 88 -0.48 45.58 1.85
N THR A 89 -0.25 46.49 2.79
CA THR A 89 0.83 46.35 3.75
C THR A 89 0.29 46.44 5.17
N GLN A 90 0.83 45.61 6.06
CA GLN A 90 0.57 45.65 7.48
C GLN A 90 1.91 45.70 8.21
N ASN A 91 2.14 46.79 8.95
CA ASN A 91 3.41 47.03 9.64
C ASN A 91 4.65 46.86 8.75
N GLY A 92 4.57 47.26 7.47
CA GLY A 92 5.69 47.20 6.54
C GLY A 92 5.89 45.84 5.86
N VAL A 93 4.95 44.91 6.02
CA VAL A 93 4.97 43.58 5.39
C VAL A 93 3.86 43.47 4.35
N ASP A 94 4.20 42.96 3.16
CA ASP A 94 3.24 42.72 2.07
C ASP A 94 2.23 41.65 2.50
N VAL A 95 0.95 41.93 2.28
CA VAL A 95 -0.15 41.00 2.52
C VAL A 95 -0.64 40.49 1.18
N ALA A 96 -0.37 39.21 0.91
CA ALA A 96 -0.87 38.53 -0.27
C ALA A 96 -2.19 37.80 0.04
N PHE A 97 -3.09 37.79 -0.94
CA PHE A 97 -4.31 37.00 -0.92
C PHE A 97 -4.17 35.89 -1.96
N ASP A 98 -4.79 34.76 -1.65
CA ASP A 98 -4.91 33.67 -2.60
C ASP A 98 -5.92 34.00 -3.70
N HIS A 99 -5.84 33.28 -4.83
CA HIS A 99 -6.85 33.38 -5.88
C HIS A 99 -8.22 32.88 -5.38
N ALA A 100 -9.29 33.35 -6.03
CA ALA A 100 -10.63 32.92 -5.66
C ALA A 100 -10.82 31.43 -5.98
N MET A 101 -11.23 30.64 -4.98
CA MET A 101 -11.56 29.24 -5.20
C MET A 101 -12.81 29.11 -6.09
N VAL A 102 -12.65 28.50 -7.27
CA VAL A 102 -13.74 28.28 -8.23
C VAL A 102 -14.07 26.79 -8.32
N PHE A 103 -15.34 26.43 -8.19
CA PHE A 103 -15.81 25.06 -8.39
C PHE A 103 -16.33 24.83 -9.81
N ALA A 104 -15.96 23.71 -10.44
CA ALA A 104 -16.61 23.26 -11.67
C ALA A 104 -16.71 21.72 -11.74
N SER A 105 -17.74 21.24 -12.43
CA SER A 105 -17.86 19.82 -12.77
C SER A 105 -17.37 19.55 -14.20
N LYS A 106 -16.68 18.43 -14.39
CA LYS A 106 -16.12 17.98 -15.66
C LYS A 106 -16.57 16.55 -15.93
N SER A 107 -16.88 16.21 -17.18
CA SER A 107 -17.36 14.87 -17.58
C SER A 107 -16.42 14.16 -18.54
N GLY A 108 -15.18 14.64 -18.68
CA GLY A 108 -14.16 14.09 -19.56
C GLY A 108 -12.82 14.77 -19.31
N ASP A 109 -11.87 14.55 -20.22
CA ASP A 109 -10.51 15.07 -20.13
C ASP A 109 -10.47 16.59 -20.01
N TYR A 110 -9.45 17.11 -19.32
CA TYR A 110 -9.27 18.53 -19.09
C TYR A 110 -7.79 18.92 -19.07
N THR A 111 -7.46 20.08 -19.64
CA THR A 111 -6.11 20.66 -19.50
C THR A 111 -6.17 21.77 -18.46
N ALA A 112 -5.50 21.56 -17.32
CA ALA A 112 -5.41 22.56 -16.26
C ALA A 112 -4.39 23.63 -16.65
N VAL A 113 -4.81 24.89 -16.60
CA VAL A 113 -4.06 26.08 -17.03
C VAL A 113 -3.86 27.06 -15.87
N GLY A 114 -3.09 28.13 -16.09
CA GLY A 114 -2.79 29.11 -15.04
C GLY A 114 -4.02 29.78 -14.42
N SER A 115 -5.13 29.90 -15.16
CA SER A 115 -6.39 30.44 -14.63
C SER A 115 -7.15 29.48 -13.71
N ASP A 116 -6.74 28.22 -13.64
CA ASP A 116 -7.31 27.22 -12.72
C ASP A 116 -6.61 27.23 -11.35
N ASP A 117 -5.77 28.23 -11.06
CA ASP A 117 -5.16 28.37 -9.74
C ASP A 117 -6.25 28.52 -8.66
N ALA A 118 -6.10 27.77 -7.57
CA ALA A 118 -7.09 27.58 -6.52
C ALA A 118 -8.41 26.91 -6.94
N ALA A 119 -8.53 26.38 -8.18
CA ALA A 119 -9.77 25.75 -8.63
C ALA A 119 -10.01 24.37 -7.99
N VAL A 120 -11.29 24.02 -7.86
CA VAL A 120 -11.78 22.71 -7.44
C VAL A 120 -12.58 22.12 -8.58
N HIS A 121 -12.04 21.11 -9.25
CA HIS A 121 -12.73 20.40 -10.31
C HIS A 121 -13.18 19.01 -9.87
N ARG A 122 -14.48 18.74 -10.01
CA ARG A 122 -15.10 17.44 -9.77
C ARG A 122 -15.32 16.72 -11.09
N PHE A 123 -14.75 15.54 -11.25
CA PHE A 123 -14.87 14.71 -12.45
C PHE A 123 -15.89 13.60 -12.23
N THR A 124 -16.88 13.50 -13.11
CA THR A 124 -18.02 12.56 -12.97
C THR A 124 -17.90 11.32 -13.87
N ALA A 125 -16.77 11.14 -14.54
CA ALA A 125 -16.48 10.02 -15.43
C ALA A 125 -14.97 9.75 -15.46
N VAL A 126 -14.55 8.74 -16.23
CA VAL A 126 -13.11 8.52 -16.49
C VAL A 126 -12.58 9.76 -17.21
N ALA A 127 -11.47 10.30 -16.71
CA ALA A 127 -10.86 11.48 -17.29
C ALA A 127 -9.34 11.49 -17.07
N THR A 128 -8.66 12.17 -17.96
CA THR A 128 -7.27 12.58 -17.82
C THR A 128 -7.22 14.10 -17.63
N VAL A 129 -6.61 14.54 -16.54
CA VAL A 129 -6.23 15.93 -16.33
C VAL A 129 -4.79 16.10 -16.76
N THR A 130 -4.57 16.78 -17.88
CA THR A 130 -3.25 17.21 -18.29
C THR A 130 -2.89 18.49 -17.55
N LEU A 131 -1.78 18.51 -16.80
CA LEU A 131 -1.29 19.75 -16.20
C LEU A 131 -0.41 20.47 -17.21
N THR A 132 -0.67 21.77 -17.44
CA THR A 132 0.25 22.62 -18.21
C THR A 132 1.62 22.65 -17.52
N ALA A 133 2.70 22.85 -18.29
CA ALA A 133 4.07 22.81 -17.79
C ALA A 133 4.25 23.61 -16.49
N ALA A 134 4.94 23.02 -15.51
CA ALA A 134 5.15 23.59 -14.19
C ALA A 134 5.81 24.97 -14.25
N ALA A 135 6.73 25.18 -15.20
CA ALA A 135 7.35 26.48 -15.44
C ALA A 135 6.36 27.57 -15.88
N THR A 136 5.28 27.17 -16.58
CA THR A 136 4.21 28.09 -17.02
C THR A 136 3.20 28.34 -15.92
N LEU A 137 2.82 27.30 -15.16
CA LEU A 137 1.90 27.43 -14.02
C LEU A 137 2.55 28.22 -12.86
N GLY A 138 3.87 28.07 -12.68
CA GLY A 138 4.64 28.81 -11.69
C GLY A 138 4.53 28.21 -10.28
N VAL A 139 5.40 28.70 -9.40
CA VAL A 139 5.45 28.29 -7.99
C VAL A 139 4.14 28.68 -7.29
N ASN A 140 3.64 27.80 -6.43
CA ASN A 140 2.41 27.94 -5.63
C ASN A 140 1.09 27.80 -6.41
N TRP A 141 1.12 27.60 -7.73
CA TRP A 141 -0.08 27.19 -8.43
C TRP A 141 -0.61 25.91 -7.81
N HIS A 142 -1.87 25.89 -7.44
CA HIS A 142 -2.47 24.75 -6.76
C HIS A 142 -3.89 24.48 -7.23
N TYR A 143 -4.29 23.22 -7.11
CA TYR A 143 -5.49 22.73 -7.78
C TYR A 143 -6.02 21.47 -7.10
N MET A 144 -7.33 21.43 -6.89
CA MET A 144 -8.01 20.29 -6.28
C MET A 144 -8.76 19.50 -7.34
N VAL A 145 -8.49 18.20 -7.39
CA VAL A 145 -9.22 17.24 -8.23
C VAL A 145 -10.02 16.29 -7.35
N ILE A 146 -11.31 16.19 -7.62
CA ILE A 146 -12.23 15.23 -6.99
C ILE A 146 -12.67 14.21 -8.04
N ALA A 147 -12.37 12.93 -7.81
CA ALA A 147 -12.79 11.83 -8.67
C ALA A 147 -14.12 11.24 -8.15
N ASP A 148 -15.24 11.53 -8.80
CA ASP A 148 -16.59 11.19 -8.33
C ASP A 148 -17.49 10.68 -9.47
N GLY A 149 -17.11 9.54 -10.00
CA GLY A 149 -17.80 8.80 -11.05
C GLY A 149 -16.92 7.73 -11.69
N ALA A 150 -15.61 7.97 -11.77
CA ALA A 150 -14.60 6.97 -12.06
C ALA A 150 -13.20 7.48 -11.63
N ALA A 151 -12.15 6.70 -11.90
CA ALA A 151 -10.78 7.13 -11.64
C ALA A 151 -10.35 8.28 -12.58
N VAL A 152 -9.58 9.22 -12.05
CA VAL A 152 -9.02 10.36 -12.78
C VAL A 152 -7.50 10.22 -12.84
N THR A 153 -6.92 10.35 -14.03
CA THR A 153 -5.47 10.33 -14.22
C THR A 153 -4.93 11.76 -14.29
N ILE A 154 -3.99 12.11 -13.44
CA ILE A 154 -3.22 13.36 -13.53
C ILE A 154 -1.96 13.08 -14.34
N ASP A 155 -1.77 13.87 -15.40
CA ASP A 155 -0.72 13.71 -16.39
C ASP A 155 0.01 15.06 -16.57
N PRO A 156 1.07 15.33 -15.79
CA PRO A 156 1.96 16.45 -16.06
C PRO A 156 2.41 16.46 -17.52
N SER A 157 2.35 17.62 -18.18
CA SER A 157 2.89 17.75 -19.53
C SER A 157 4.42 17.60 -19.53
N GLU A 158 4.98 17.29 -20.70
CA GLU A 158 6.43 17.11 -20.88
C GLU A 158 7.00 15.92 -20.07
N ALA A 159 8.26 16.02 -19.62
CA ALA A 159 8.94 15.01 -18.81
C ALA A 159 8.84 15.32 -17.29
N GLU A 160 7.90 16.19 -16.90
CA GLU A 160 7.69 16.58 -15.50
C GLU A 160 7.07 15.44 -14.69
N THR A 161 7.24 15.51 -13.38
CA THR A 161 6.75 14.46 -12.47
C THR A 161 5.73 15.01 -11.49
N ILE A 162 4.78 14.15 -11.12
CA ILE A 162 3.91 14.33 -9.95
C ILE A 162 4.30 13.30 -8.89
N ASP A 163 4.72 13.78 -7.71
CA ASP A 163 5.27 12.94 -6.62
C ASP A 163 6.45 12.04 -7.05
N GLY A 164 7.20 12.44 -8.08
CA GLY A 164 8.30 11.66 -8.66
C GLY A 164 7.87 10.58 -9.66
N ALA A 165 6.58 10.47 -9.97
CA ALA A 165 6.05 9.59 -11.02
C ALA A 165 5.61 10.40 -12.25
N ALA A 166 5.57 9.76 -13.43
CA ALA A 166 5.09 10.41 -14.64
C ALA A 166 3.58 10.71 -14.60
N LYS A 167 2.79 9.89 -13.89
CA LYS A 167 1.34 10.07 -13.73
C LYS A 167 0.89 9.68 -12.33
N LEU A 168 -0.17 10.32 -11.85
CA LEU A 168 -0.89 9.95 -10.63
C LEU A 168 -2.31 9.54 -10.99
N VAL A 169 -2.78 8.40 -10.47
CA VAL A 169 -4.20 8.02 -10.60
C VAL A 169 -4.90 8.27 -9.28
N ILE A 170 -5.92 9.12 -9.30
CA ILE A 170 -6.84 9.36 -8.19
C ILE A 170 -8.00 8.37 -8.34
N PRO A 171 -8.15 7.39 -7.43
CA PRO A 171 -9.26 6.44 -7.49
C PRO A 171 -10.62 7.13 -7.35
N ASN A 172 -11.67 6.49 -7.88
CA ASN A 172 -13.04 6.96 -7.66
C ASN A 172 -13.36 7.07 -6.16
N GLY A 173 -14.04 8.13 -5.75
CA GLY A 173 -14.36 8.44 -4.36
C GLY A 173 -13.22 9.12 -3.57
N CYS A 174 -12.10 9.44 -4.23
CA CYS A 174 -10.96 10.14 -3.62
C CYS A 174 -10.78 11.54 -4.23
N SER A 175 -9.94 12.34 -3.59
CA SER A 175 -9.47 13.63 -4.09
C SER A 175 -7.97 13.78 -3.91
N ALA A 176 -7.36 14.71 -4.65
CA ALA A 176 -5.97 15.11 -4.42
C ALA A 176 -5.83 16.63 -4.54
N PHE A 177 -5.15 17.22 -3.56
CA PHE A 177 -4.63 18.58 -3.67
C PHE A 177 -3.27 18.53 -4.36
N ILE A 178 -3.11 19.30 -5.43
CA ILE A 178 -1.90 19.37 -6.25
C ILE A 178 -1.28 20.74 -6.05
N ILE A 179 0.04 20.81 -5.83
CA ILE A 179 0.80 22.05 -5.78
C ILE A 179 2.02 22.00 -6.71
N CYS A 180 2.27 23.11 -7.39
CA CYS A 180 3.38 23.29 -8.33
C CYS A 180 4.59 23.92 -7.63
N SER A 181 5.78 23.35 -7.83
CA SER A 181 7.06 23.93 -7.40
C SER A 181 7.71 24.84 -8.43
N GLY A 182 7.06 25.07 -9.57
CA GLY A 182 7.64 25.71 -10.76
C GLY A 182 8.46 24.76 -11.64
N THR A 183 8.66 23.51 -11.22
CA THR A 183 9.43 22.47 -11.96
C THR A 183 8.82 21.07 -11.88
N ALA A 184 8.01 20.80 -10.87
CA ALA A 184 7.32 19.53 -10.65
C ALA A 184 6.04 19.76 -9.85
N PHE A 185 5.25 18.69 -9.72
CA PHE A 185 4.00 18.68 -8.98
C PHE A 185 4.08 17.75 -7.77
N PHE A 186 3.38 18.13 -6.71
CA PHE A 186 3.33 17.37 -5.46
C PHE A 186 1.90 17.29 -4.95
N THR A 187 1.60 16.22 -4.22
CA THR A 187 0.31 16.07 -3.53
C THR A 187 0.49 15.80 -2.05
N ASP A 188 -0.61 15.71 -1.30
CA ASP A 188 -0.65 15.16 0.05
C ASP A 188 -0.34 13.64 0.13
N ARG A 189 -0.18 12.99 -1.03
CA ARG A 189 0.12 11.55 -1.23
C ARG A 189 -0.92 10.61 -0.61
N ILE A 190 -2.11 11.10 -0.29
CA ILE A 190 -3.17 10.25 0.31
C ILE A 190 -3.60 9.18 -0.69
N ALA A 191 -3.83 9.52 -1.96
CA ALA A 191 -4.21 8.57 -3.00
C ALA A 191 -3.14 7.46 -3.21
N THR A 192 -1.86 7.84 -3.24
CA THR A 192 -0.73 6.90 -3.36
C THR A 192 -0.63 5.98 -2.13
N THR A 193 -0.81 6.54 -0.94
CA THR A 193 -0.79 5.78 0.33
C THR A 193 -1.95 4.80 0.41
N LEU A 194 -3.17 5.23 0.07
CA LEU A 194 -4.35 4.35 0.01
C LEU A 194 -4.15 3.20 -0.97
N LYS A 195 -3.58 3.47 -2.16
CA LYS A 195 -3.26 2.42 -3.13
C LYS A 195 -2.24 1.41 -2.58
N THR A 196 -1.26 1.89 -1.81
CA THR A 196 -0.23 1.04 -1.20
C THR A 196 -0.80 0.19 -0.06
N VAL A 197 -1.64 0.78 0.80
CA VAL A 197 -2.30 0.07 1.90
C VAL A 197 -3.33 -0.94 1.37
N ALA A 198 -4.13 -0.59 0.36
CA ALA A 198 -5.08 -1.50 -0.27
C ALA A 198 -4.38 -2.70 -0.95
N ALA A 199 -3.12 -2.54 -1.35
CA ALA A 199 -2.32 -3.60 -1.95
C ALA A 199 -1.56 -4.46 -0.92
N SER A 200 -1.45 -4.02 0.34
CA SER A 200 -0.69 -4.76 1.36
C SER A 200 -1.52 -5.89 1.97
N ALA A 201 -0.93 -7.08 2.02
CA ALA A 201 -1.51 -8.24 2.66
C ALA A 201 -0.85 -8.48 4.01
N PRO A 202 -1.58 -8.92 5.06
CA PRO A 202 -0.94 -9.39 6.28
C PRO A 202 0.01 -10.56 5.96
N ALA A 203 1.26 -10.45 6.42
CA ALA A 203 2.24 -11.52 6.23
C ALA A 203 1.71 -12.86 6.76
N GLY A 204 1.87 -13.93 5.97
CA GLY A 204 1.37 -15.26 6.32
C GLY A 204 -0.13 -15.47 6.15
N HIS A 205 -0.89 -14.51 5.61
CA HIS A 205 -2.31 -14.72 5.32
C HIS A 205 -2.50 -15.82 4.26
N ILE A 206 -3.31 -16.82 4.58
CA ILE A 206 -3.78 -17.88 3.66
C ILE A 206 -5.21 -18.24 4.07
N TYR A 207 -6.13 -18.20 3.11
CA TYR A 207 -7.52 -18.62 3.26
C TYR A 207 -7.96 -19.41 2.02
N GLY A 208 -8.65 -20.54 2.19
CA GLY A 208 -8.96 -21.45 1.09
C GLY A 208 -7.70 -22.08 0.51
N LEU A 209 -7.59 -22.13 -0.82
CA LEU A 209 -6.44 -22.72 -1.54
C LEU A 209 -6.15 -24.17 -1.14
N THR A 210 -7.19 -24.88 -0.71
CA THR A 210 -7.12 -26.30 -0.32
C THR A 210 -6.76 -27.14 -1.54
N LEU A 211 -5.79 -28.03 -1.34
CA LEU A 211 -5.32 -28.99 -2.32
C LEU A 211 -6.10 -30.30 -2.17
N SER A 212 -6.42 -30.94 -3.28
CA SER A 212 -6.95 -32.32 -3.28
C SER A 212 -6.52 -33.08 -4.53
N ASN A 213 -6.39 -34.40 -4.43
CA ASN A 213 -6.22 -35.23 -5.62
C ASN A 213 -7.42 -35.03 -6.56
N ASN A 214 -7.16 -34.81 -7.85
CA ASN A 214 -8.22 -34.63 -8.83
C ASN A 214 -9.07 -35.90 -8.95
N ALA A 215 -10.38 -35.75 -9.10
CA ALA A 215 -11.30 -36.89 -9.17
C ALA A 215 -11.21 -37.69 -10.49
N GLY A 216 -10.88 -37.04 -11.62
CA GLY A 216 -10.78 -37.66 -12.93
C GLY A 216 -9.38 -38.21 -13.26
N ASP A 217 -8.34 -37.56 -12.77
CA ASP A 217 -6.92 -37.93 -12.94
C ASP A 217 -6.16 -37.76 -11.62
N PRO A 218 -6.41 -38.62 -10.62
CA PRO A 218 -5.70 -38.56 -9.34
C PRO A 218 -4.21 -38.90 -9.48
N THR A 219 -3.78 -39.50 -10.60
CA THR A 219 -2.40 -39.90 -10.85
C THR A 219 -1.50 -38.70 -11.10
N ASN A 220 -1.95 -37.73 -11.91
CA ASN A 220 -1.10 -36.62 -12.33
C ASN A 220 -1.65 -35.24 -11.97
N SER A 221 -2.93 -35.12 -11.63
CA SER A 221 -3.59 -33.83 -11.45
C SER A 221 -4.01 -33.56 -10.01
N ILE A 222 -3.91 -32.29 -9.61
CA ILE A 222 -4.33 -31.78 -8.31
C ILE A 222 -5.31 -30.63 -8.52
N ASP A 223 -6.35 -30.61 -7.70
CA ASP A 223 -7.31 -29.52 -7.62
C ASP A 223 -6.85 -28.53 -6.54
N ILE A 224 -6.93 -27.25 -6.86
CA ILE A 224 -6.59 -26.13 -5.99
C ILE A 224 -7.84 -25.29 -5.85
N ALA A 225 -8.50 -25.34 -4.69
CA ALA A 225 -9.71 -24.57 -4.45
C ALA A 225 -9.47 -23.06 -4.58
N ALA A 226 -10.54 -22.30 -4.85
CA ALA A 226 -10.49 -20.84 -4.79
C ALA A 226 -10.04 -20.35 -3.40
N GLY A 227 -9.43 -19.17 -3.35
CA GLY A 227 -8.92 -18.64 -2.10
C GLY A 227 -7.94 -17.49 -2.30
N VAL A 228 -7.34 -17.04 -1.19
CA VAL A 228 -6.48 -15.87 -1.16
C VAL A 228 -5.25 -16.15 -0.32
N ALA A 229 -4.10 -15.67 -0.77
CA ALA A 229 -2.88 -15.69 0.03
C ALA A 229 -2.08 -14.38 -0.11
N ALA A 230 -1.38 -14.01 0.95
CA ALA A 230 -0.33 -13.01 0.89
C ALA A 230 0.91 -13.59 0.21
N SER A 231 1.56 -12.84 -0.69
CA SER A 231 2.88 -13.24 -1.23
C SER A 231 3.95 -13.32 -0.13
N ASP A 232 5.07 -13.99 -0.40
CA ASP A 232 6.17 -14.21 0.55
C ASP A 232 7.32 -13.17 0.46
N GLY A 233 7.13 -12.10 -0.31
CA GLY A 233 8.08 -10.99 -0.41
C GLY A 233 8.06 -10.05 0.80
N ALA A 234 9.05 -9.16 0.88
CA ALA A 234 9.20 -8.19 1.97
C ALA A 234 8.00 -7.24 2.15
N ASN A 235 7.27 -6.96 1.07
CA ASN A 235 6.00 -6.24 1.08
C ASN A 235 4.92 -7.18 0.52
N PRO A 236 4.26 -7.98 1.36
CA PRO A 236 3.30 -8.98 0.90
C PRO A 236 2.13 -8.32 0.17
N ALA A 237 1.73 -8.91 -0.96
CA ALA A 237 0.57 -8.50 -1.73
C ALA A 237 -0.48 -9.62 -1.78
N LEU A 238 -1.76 -9.25 -1.81
CA LEU A 238 -2.84 -10.23 -1.90
C LEU A 238 -2.87 -10.87 -3.29
N MET A 239 -2.91 -12.20 -3.33
CA MET A 239 -3.09 -13.01 -4.53
C MET A 239 -4.41 -13.76 -4.37
N SER A 240 -5.43 -13.33 -5.11
CA SER A 240 -6.77 -13.91 -5.07
C SER A 240 -7.01 -14.84 -6.26
N LEU A 241 -7.17 -16.12 -5.98
CA LEU A 241 -7.58 -17.12 -6.97
C LEU A 241 -9.10 -17.22 -6.95
N ALA A 242 -9.75 -16.66 -7.97
CA ALA A 242 -11.21 -16.49 -8.02
C ALA A 242 -11.99 -17.80 -8.20
N SER A 243 -11.39 -18.80 -8.85
CA SER A 243 -12.01 -20.09 -9.13
C SER A 243 -10.99 -21.22 -8.97
N MET A 244 -11.49 -22.44 -8.74
CA MET A 244 -10.65 -23.63 -8.64
C MET A 244 -9.77 -23.80 -9.89
N LEU A 245 -8.53 -24.21 -9.69
CA LEU A 245 -7.63 -24.65 -10.75
C LEU A 245 -7.45 -26.17 -10.67
N ILE A 246 -7.46 -26.81 -11.83
CA ILE A 246 -7.01 -28.19 -12.00
C ILE A 246 -5.67 -28.12 -12.72
N LYS A 247 -4.61 -28.70 -12.15
CA LYS A 247 -3.26 -28.60 -12.71
C LYS A 247 -2.56 -29.94 -12.78
N ALA A 248 -1.99 -30.25 -13.93
CA ALA A 248 -1.30 -31.52 -14.21
C ALA A 248 0.21 -31.39 -13.94
N GLY A 249 0.71 -32.12 -12.95
CA GLY A 249 2.13 -32.06 -12.54
C GLY A 249 3.10 -32.70 -13.53
N ASN A 250 2.63 -33.57 -14.42
CA ASN A 250 3.43 -34.25 -15.44
C ASN A 250 3.59 -33.44 -16.74
N VAL A 251 3.07 -32.22 -16.79
CA VAL A 251 3.14 -31.34 -17.95
C VAL A 251 3.81 -30.02 -17.54
N ALA A 252 4.65 -29.48 -18.43
CA ALA A 252 5.29 -28.18 -18.23
C ALA A 252 4.24 -27.08 -17.98
N TRP A 253 4.60 -26.13 -17.12
CA TRP A 253 3.68 -25.08 -16.69
C TRP A 253 3.10 -24.29 -17.86
N ALA A 254 1.78 -24.10 -17.84
CA ALA A 254 1.07 -23.16 -18.70
C ALA A 254 -0.10 -22.54 -17.92
N VAL A 255 -0.45 -21.30 -18.26
CA VAL A 255 -1.48 -20.52 -17.55
C VAL A 255 -2.86 -21.17 -17.63
N GLY A 256 -3.62 -21.16 -16.54
CA GLY A 256 -5.03 -21.56 -16.47
C GLY A 256 -5.28 -22.99 -15.97
N SER A 257 -6.56 -23.28 -15.75
CA SER A 257 -7.07 -24.58 -15.32
C SER A 257 -7.06 -25.60 -16.47
N GLY A 258 -6.81 -26.87 -16.16
CA GLY A 258 -6.66 -27.96 -17.13
C GLY A 258 -5.28 -28.04 -17.80
N ASN A 259 -4.37 -27.12 -17.47
CA ASN A 259 -3.05 -27.00 -18.08
C ASN A 259 -1.92 -27.51 -17.17
N GLY A 260 -0.72 -27.66 -17.73
CA GLY A 260 0.45 -28.16 -16.99
C GLY A 260 0.91 -27.27 -15.84
N TRP A 261 1.63 -27.86 -14.89
CA TRP A 261 1.89 -27.27 -13.58
C TRP A 261 3.37 -27.14 -13.23
N LEU A 262 4.22 -28.00 -13.79
CA LEU A 262 5.62 -28.14 -13.38
C LEU A 262 6.48 -26.99 -13.91
N ASP A 263 7.21 -26.33 -13.01
CA ASP A 263 8.02 -25.15 -13.31
C ASP A 263 9.22 -25.45 -14.22
N THR A 264 9.88 -26.58 -14.02
CA THR A 264 11.05 -26.99 -14.80
C THR A 264 11.26 -28.50 -14.80
N GLY A 265 11.96 -29.00 -15.82
CA GLY A 265 12.34 -30.40 -15.94
C GLY A 265 11.17 -31.34 -16.23
N ALA A 266 11.31 -32.59 -15.78
CA ALA A 266 10.32 -33.65 -15.94
C ALA A 266 9.93 -34.21 -14.56
N ILE A 267 8.67 -34.64 -14.43
CA ILE A 267 8.18 -35.20 -13.17
C ILE A 267 8.85 -36.55 -12.86
N ALA A 268 9.18 -36.77 -11.59
CA ALA A 268 9.72 -38.01 -11.05
C ALA A 268 9.05 -38.32 -9.70
N ASP A 269 9.39 -39.44 -9.08
CA ASP A 269 8.99 -39.70 -7.70
C ASP A 269 9.80 -38.82 -6.75
N GLY A 270 9.14 -38.28 -5.73
CA GLY A 270 9.74 -37.31 -4.81
C GLY A 270 8.74 -36.29 -4.30
N TRP A 271 9.28 -35.25 -3.66
CA TRP A 271 8.52 -34.17 -3.06
C TRP A 271 8.44 -32.96 -3.97
N TYR A 272 7.24 -32.41 -4.09
CA TYR A 272 6.95 -31.20 -4.84
C TYR A 272 6.18 -30.20 -3.97
N TYR A 273 6.37 -28.93 -4.24
CA TYR A 273 5.85 -27.82 -3.45
C TYR A 273 4.96 -26.96 -4.35
N PRO A 274 3.64 -27.03 -4.15
CA PRO A 274 2.68 -26.13 -4.79
C PRO A 274 2.84 -24.69 -4.31
N TYR A 275 2.76 -23.75 -5.24
CA TYR A 275 2.72 -22.31 -5.02
C TYR A 275 1.48 -21.70 -5.66
N ILE A 276 0.90 -20.68 -5.03
CA ILE A 276 0.15 -19.64 -5.76
C ILE A 276 1.15 -18.60 -6.24
N ILE A 277 0.96 -18.16 -7.48
CA ILE A 277 1.78 -17.14 -8.13
C ILE A 277 0.89 -16.04 -8.69
N ALA A 278 1.39 -14.81 -8.74
CA ALA A 278 0.67 -13.70 -9.35
C ALA A 278 1.61 -12.77 -10.11
N ARG A 279 1.03 -12.03 -11.06
CA ARG A 279 1.70 -10.93 -11.74
C ARG A 279 1.30 -9.60 -11.14
N SER A 280 2.27 -8.74 -10.82
CA SER A 280 2.00 -7.38 -10.34
C SER A 280 1.41 -6.44 -11.41
N ASP A 281 1.64 -6.71 -12.69
CA ASP A 281 1.24 -5.85 -13.80
C ASP A 281 -0.26 -5.97 -14.18
N THR A 282 -0.80 -7.17 -14.11
CA THR A 282 -2.15 -7.53 -14.58
C THR A 282 -3.04 -8.07 -13.46
N GLY A 283 -2.45 -8.43 -12.32
CA GLY A 283 -3.17 -9.06 -11.21
C GLY A 283 -3.60 -10.51 -11.47
N VAL A 284 -3.19 -11.11 -12.60
CA VAL A 284 -3.51 -12.52 -12.91
C VAL A 284 -2.84 -13.43 -11.87
N VAL A 285 -3.66 -14.31 -11.27
CA VAL A 285 -3.24 -15.30 -10.28
C VAL A 285 -3.36 -16.69 -10.88
N ASP A 286 -2.34 -17.51 -10.67
CA ASP A 286 -2.29 -18.91 -11.05
C ASP A 286 -1.52 -19.70 -9.98
N SER A 287 -1.10 -20.92 -10.30
CA SER A 287 -0.32 -21.80 -9.44
C SER A 287 0.85 -22.41 -10.19
N LEU A 288 1.84 -22.85 -9.43
CA LEU A 288 3.08 -23.43 -9.93
C LEU A 288 3.48 -24.61 -9.05
N LEU A 289 3.96 -25.70 -9.65
CA LEU A 289 4.53 -26.83 -8.93
C LEU A 289 6.04 -26.79 -9.10
N SER A 290 6.78 -26.90 -7.99
CA SER A 290 8.24 -26.93 -8.03
C SER A 290 8.82 -28.06 -7.20
N ALA A 291 9.98 -28.57 -7.57
CA ALA A 291 10.79 -29.44 -6.71
C ALA A 291 11.50 -28.65 -5.58
N SER A 292 11.48 -27.32 -5.62
CA SER A 292 12.12 -26.44 -4.63
C SER A 292 11.11 -25.90 -3.61
N ALA A 293 11.43 -26.04 -2.32
CA ALA A 293 10.60 -25.54 -1.21
C ALA A 293 10.72 -24.03 -0.96
N THR A 294 11.72 -23.37 -1.55
CA THR A 294 12.05 -21.96 -1.27
C THR A 294 12.24 -21.14 -2.55
N SER A 295 12.75 -21.77 -3.61
CA SER A 295 13.16 -21.08 -4.85
C SER A 295 12.57 -21.78 -6.08
N PRO A 296 11.24 -21.73 -6.30
CA PRO A 296 10.64 -22.18 -7.55
C PRO A 296 11.14 -21.35 -8.73
N THR A 297 11.21 -21.96 -9.91
CA THR A 297 11.55 -21.25 -11.15
C THR A 297 10.32 -20.51 -11.65
N MET A 298 10.26 -19.20 -11.41
CA MET A 298 9.07 -18.39 -11.72
C MET A 298 8.87 -18.25 -13.25
N PRO A 299 7.65 -18.54 -13.77
CA PRO A 299 7.34 -18.33 -15.18
C PRO A 299 7.23 -16.84 -15.53
N GLY A 300 7.96 -16.40 -16.56
CA GLY A 300 7.78 -15.08 -17.21
C GLY A 300 7.57 -13.91 -16.25
N SER A 301 6.46 -13.18 -16.44
CA SER A 301 6.10 -11.96 -15.67
C SER A 301 5.52 -12.23 -14.27
N TYR A 302 5.48 -13.48 -13.79
CA TYR A 302 5.01 -13.78 -12.44
C TYR A 302 6.12 -13.46 -11.43
N ASP A 303 5.85 -12.49 -10.56
CA ASP A 303 6.83 -11.88 -9.66
C ASP A 303 6.45 -12.01 -8.18
N ARG A 304 5.30 -12.62 -7.89
CA ARG A 304 4.80 -12.89 -6.55
C ARG A 304 4.52 -14.37 -6.40
N LYS A 305 4.85 -14.94 -5.23
CA LYS A 305 4.63 -16.35 -4.92
C LYS A 305 4.26 -16.57 -3.45
N ARG A 306 3.64 -17.70 -3.17
CA ARG A 306 3.43 -18.25 -1.81
C ARG A 306 3.29 -19.75 -1.89
N ARG A 307 4.09 -20.50 -1.11
CA ARG A 307 3.93 -21.95 -0.97
C ARG A 307 2.60 -22.27 -0.28
N ILE A 308 1.82 -23.18 -0.83
CA ILE A 308 0.50 -23.58 -0.29
C ILE A 308 0.44 -25.05 0.14
N GLY A 309 1.53 -25.80 0.01
CA GLY A 309 1.65 -27.15 0.55
C GLY A 309 2.96 -27.81 0.18
N ALA A 310 2.98 -29.12 0.37
CA ALA A 310 3.99 -30.05 -0.12
C ALA A 310 3.27 -31.35 -0.46
N LEU A 311 3.64 -32.01 -1.56
CA LEU A 311 2.96 -33.19 -2.08
C LEU A 311 4.00 -34.26 -2.41
N LEU A 312 3.68 -35.51 -2.09
CA LEU A 312 4.54 -36.66 -2.33
C LEU A 312 4.06 -37.44 -3.56
N ARG A 313 4.99 -37.80 -4.44
CA ARG A 313 4.76 -38.72 -5.56
C ARG A 313 5.58 -39.99 -5.38
N VAL A 314 4.94 -41.14 -5.54
CA VAL A 314 5.56 -42.47 -5.37
C VAL A 314 5.01 -43.42 -6.42
N SER A 315 5.87 -44.26 -7.01
CA SER A 315 5.52 -45.27 -8.01
C SER A 315 4.73 -44.68 -9.18
N GLY A 316 5.07 -43.47 -9.62
CA GLY A 316 4.42 -42.86 -10.77
C GLY A 316 3.09 -42.15 -10.49
N ALA A 317 2.64 -42.00 -9.23
CA ALA A 317 1.36 -41.38 -8.90
C ALA A 317 1.44 -40.48 -7.66
N TRP A 318 0.59 -39.44 -7.61
CA TRP A 318 0.40 -38.64 -6.40
C TRP A 318 -0.12 -39.51 -5.26
N VAL A 319 0.53 -39.43 -4.10
CA VAL A 319 0.00 -40.06 -2.89
C VAL A 319 -1.32 -39.41 -2.54
N SER A 320 -2.34 -40.23 -2.28
CA SER A 320 -3.68 -39.73 -1.97
C SER A 320 -3.75 -39.14 -0.57
N PHE A 321 -4.35 -37.96 -0.43
CA PHE A 321 -4.42 -37.22 0.82
C PHE A 321 -5.77 -36.50 1.03
N VAL A 322 -6.00 -36.06 2.26
CA VAL A 322 -7.04 -35.11 2.66
C VAL A 322 -6.33 -33.95 3.36
N GLN A 323 -6.62 -32.72 2.96
CA GLN A 323 -6.13 -31.54 3.63
C GLN A 323 -7.22 -30.94 4.52
N ASP A 324 -6.93 -30.78 5.81
CA ASP A 324 -7.73 -30.03 6.76
C ASP A 324 -6.86 -28.93 7.39
N GLY A 325 -7.02 -27.70 6.89
CA GLY A 325 -6.19 -26.56 7.27
C GLY A 325 -4.70 -26.81 6.98
N ASP A 326 -3.91 -26.97 8.04
CA ASP A 326 -2.47 -27.28 7.98
C ASP A 326 -2.16 -28.77 7.97
N PHE A 327 -3.13 -29.64 8.27
CA PHE A 327 -2.90 -31.07 8.36
C PHE A 327 -3.15 -31.76 7.01
N PHE A 328 -2.13 -32.45 6.51
CA PHE A 328 -2.19 -33.28 5.30
C PHE A 328 -2.19 -34.74 5.73
N ALA A 329 -3.38 -35.35 5.73
CA ALA A 329 -3.59 -36.75 6.10
C ALA A 329 -3.47 -37.66 4.88
N TYR A 330 -2.68 -38.72 4.94
CA TYR A 330 -2.66 -39.73 3.90
C TYR A 330 -3.92 -40.61 3.98
N LYS A 331 -4.57 -40.84 2.82
CA LYS A 331 -5.74 -41.73 2.75
C LYS A 331 -5.37 -43.20 2.94
N VAL A 332 -4.18 -43.58 2.49
CA VAL A 332 -3.64 -44.95 2.62
C VAL A 332 -2.20 -44.88 3.14
N PRO A 333 -2.02 -44.72 4.46
CA PRO A 333 -0.72 -44.79 5.09
C PRO A 333 -0.02 -46.14 4.82
N THR A 334 1.27 -46.10 4.55
CA THR A 334 2.10 -47.29 4.36
C THR A 334 3.26 -47.28 5.36
N THR A 335 3.85 -48.44 5.63
CA THR A 335 5.02 -48.53 6.51
C THR A 335 6.20 -47.74 5.95
N ASP A 336 6.83 -46.94 6.80
CA ASP A 336 8.03 -46.16 6.49
C ASP A 336 9.27 -46.93 6.94
N VAL A 337 9.21 -47.50 8.15
CA VAL A 337 10.33 -48.18 8.80
C VAL A 337 9.83 -49.43 9.49
N SER A 338 10.55 -50.54 9.35
CA SER A 338 10.31 -51.80 10.08
C SER A 338 11.51 -52.28 10.90
N THR A 339 12.64 -51.56 10.85
CA THR A 339 13.89 -51.99 11.48
C THR A 339 13.95 -51.61 12.95
N ILE A 340 14.24 -52.58 13.81
CA ILE A 340 14.52 -52.37 15.23
C ILE A 340 15.99 -51.95 15.38
N ALA A 341 16.26 -50.89 16.15
CA ALA A 341 17.60 -50.47 16.50
C ALA A 341 17.71 -50.22 18.01
N THR A 342 18.77 -50.74 18.63
CA THR A 342 19.06 -50.58 20.07
C THR A 342 20.05 -49.45 20.36
N ALA A 343 20.59 -48.81 19.31
CA ALA A 343 21.24 -47.52 19.36
C ALA A 343 20.32 -46.46 18.75
N ALA A 344 20.44 -45.21 19.18
CA ALA A 344 19.67 -44.10 18.62
C ALA A 344 19.92 -44.00 17.11
N ALA A 345 18.86 -44.08 16.31
CA ALA A 345 18.92 -44.08 14.86
C ALA A 345 17.94 -43.08 14.27
N LEU A 346 18.35 -42.38 13.20
CA LEU A 346 17.46 -41.51 12.44
C LEU A 346 16.60 -42.35 11.49
N ARG A 347 15.30 -42.06 11.49
CA ARG A 347 14.28 -42.73 10.68
C ARG A 347 13.61 -41.71 9.78
N THR A 348 13.78 -41.89 8.47
CA THR A 348 13.10 -41.08 7.47
C THR A 348 11.62 -41.44 7.44
N LEU A 349 10.78 -40.41 7.56
CA LEU A 349 9.33 -40.51 7.48
C LEU A 349 8.85 -40.03 6.12
N LYS A 350 7.65 -40.42 5.71
CA LYS A 350 6.98 -39.85 4.53
C LYS A 350 6.41 -38.46 4.85
N VAL A 351 7.28 -37.49 5.15
CA VAL A 351 6.92 -36.08 5.33
C VAL A 351 7.83 -35.18 4.48
N PRO A 352 7.43 -33.92 4.19
CA PRO A 352 8.22 -33.04 3.35
C PRO A 352 9.64 -32.84 3.91
N PRO A 353 10.69 -33.03 3.11
CA PRO A 353 12.03 -32.58 3.46
C PRO A 353 12.13 -31.05 3.25
N ALA A 354 13.33 -30.49 3.43
CA ALA A 354 13.68 -29.07 3.37
C ALA A 354 13.31 -28.22 4.60
N PHE A 355 12.31 -28.60 5.39
CA PHE A 355 11.96 -27.88 6.63
C PHE A 355 11.35 -28.83 7.68
N PRO A 356 11.53 -28.52 8.98
CA PRO A 356 10.97 -29.33 10.05
C PRO A 356 9.45 -29.19 10.11
N VAL A 357 8.75 -30.33 10.10
CA VAL A 357 7.29 -30.41 10.28
C VAL A 357 6.93 -31.25 11.50
N MET A 358 5.71 -31.08 12.01
CA MET A 358 5.15 -32.04 12.95
C MET A 358 4.59 -33.23 12.16
N ALA A 359 5.16 -34.42 12.36
CA ALA A 359 4.70 -35.64 11.73
C ALA A 359 3.72 -36.36 12.64
N ARG A 360 2.58 -36.80 12.10
CA ARG A 360 1.66 -37.71 12.80
C ARG A 360 2.00 -39.12 12.38
N ILE A 361 2.49 -39.92 13.31
CA ILE A 361 2.87 -41.31 13.07
C ILE A 361 2.02 -42.27 13.88
N VAL A 362 1.90 -43.50 13.38
CA VAL A 362 1.52 -44.65 14.18
C VAL A 362 2.76 -45.53 14.31
N ALA A 363 3.18 -45.75 15.55
CA ALA A 363 4.22 -46.74 15.85
C ALA A 363 3.56 -47.97 16.46
N GLN A 364 3.90 -49.14 15.95
CA GLN A 364 3.46 -50.43 16.48
C GLN A 364 4.67 -51.25 16.89
N ILE A 365 4.55 -51.96 18.01
CA ILE A 365 5.51 -52.97 18.45
C ILE A 365 4.79 -54.28 18.74
N VAL A 366 5.47 -55.39 18.50
CA VAL A 366 5.05 -56.73 18.89
C VAL A 366 6.21 -57.42 19.59
N ASN A 367 5.89 -58.14 20.66
CA ASN A 367 6.80 -59.03 21.35
C ASN A 367 6.08 -60.35 21.59
N THR A 368 6.58 -61.44 21.01
CA THR A 368 6.00 -62.79 21.13
C THR A 368 6.62 -63.63 22.24
N GLY A 369 7.59 -63.10 22.99
CA GLY A 369 8.22 -63.74 24.14
C GLY A 369 9.53 -63.06 24.54
N GLY A 370 9.83 -62.98 25.84
CA GLY A 370 11.08 -62.38 26.35
C GLY A 370 10.86 -61.40 27.49
N ALA A 371 11.89 -60.58 27.76
CA ALA A 371 11.92 -59.51 28.76
C ALA A 371 11.16 -58.25 28.30
N ILE A 372 10.98 -57.28 29.22
CA ILE A 372 10.19 -56.06 28.97
C ILE A 372 10.86 -55.31 27.83
N ALA A 373 10.08 -54.84 26.87
CA ALA A 373 10.61 -54.14 25.71
C ALA A 373 9.81 -52.86 25.43
N ASN A 374 10.54 -51.81 25.08
CA ASN A 374 9.99 -50.51 24.74
C ASN A 374 10.78 -49.90 23.60
N ILE A 375 10.13 -49.00 22.87
CA ILE A 375 10.75 -48.17 21.85
C ILE A 375 10.35 -46.73 22.07
N ASN A 376 11.34 -45.83 21.95
CA ASN A 376 11.14 -44.40 22.12
C ASN A 376 11.40 -43.69 20.80
N HIS A 377 10.68 -42.59 20.60
CA HIS A 377 10.77 -41.70 19.45
C HIS A 377 10.87 -40.25 19.92
N TRP A 378 11.72 -39.44 19.30
CA TRP A 378 11.87 -38.04 19.69
C TRP A 378 12.39 -37.14 18.56
N ASP A 379 12.23 -35.83 18.79
CA ASP A 379 12.71 -34.77 17.90
C ASP A 379 14.25 -34.77 17.83
N PRO A 380 14.85 -34.88 16.63
CA PRO A 380 16.30 -34.80 16.46
C PRO A 380 16.96 -33.52 16.99
N ALA A 381 16.21 -32.42 17.13
CA ALA A 381 16.71 -31.18 17.71
C ALA A 381 17.10 -31.32 19.20
N LEU A 382 16.61 -32.35 19.89
CA LEU A 382 16.96 -32.64 21.29
C LEU A 382 18.28 -33.42 21.44
N GLY A 383 18.93 -33.78 20.33
CA GLY A 383 20.18 -34.52 20.32
C GLY A 383 20.02 -36.04 20.19
N THR A 384 21.16 -36.73 20.13
CA THR A 384 21.27 -38.18 19.87
C THR A 384 20.98 -39.04 21.10
N SER A 385 21.09 -38.48 22.31
CA SER A 385 20.77 -39.18 23.55
C SER A 385 19.27 -39.17 23.79
N LEU A 386 18.69 -40.34 24.10
CA LEU A 386 17.30 -40.42 24.52
C LEU A 386 17.05 -39.48 25.72
N PRO A 387 16.13 -38.50 25.61
CA PRO A 387 15.96 -37.50 26.67
C PRO A 387 15.52 -38.07 28.02
N SER A 388 14.75 -39.17 28.01
CA SER A 388 14.34 -39.91 29.21
C SER A 388 14.10 -41.39 28.88
N ALA A 389 14.64 -42.28 29.71
CA ALA A 389 14.49 -43.73 29.54
C ALA A 389 13.05 -44.22 29.82
N SER A 390 12.32 -43.55 30.71
CA SER A 390 10.97 -43.94 31.16
C SER A 390 9.85 -43.06 30.59
N THR A 391 10.15 -41.84 30.16
CA THR A 391 9.15 -40.85 29.69
C THR A 391 9.52 -40.23 28.34
N GLY A 392 10.21 -40.99 27.47
CA GLY A 392 10.53 -40.53 26.12
C GLY A 392 9.30 -39.93 25.41
N PHE A 393 9.50 -38.85 24.67
CA PHE A 393 8.42 -38.02 24.08
C PHE A 393 7.39 -38.82 23.25
N GLY A 394 7.79 -39.97 22.69
CA GLY A 394 6.89 -40.98 22.11
C GLY A 394 7.29 -42.42 22.47
N GLN A 395 6.92 -42.90 23.65
CA GLN A 395 7.18 -44.29 24.08
C GLN A 395 6.02 -45.24 23.72
N ASN A 396 6.38 -46.42 23.23
CA ASN A 396 5.54 -47.62 23.18
C ASN A 396 6.18 -48.72 24.04
N PHE A 397 5.36 -49.47 24.77
CA PHE A 397 5.81 -50.46 25.76
C PHE A 397 4.95 -51.73 25.72
N VAL A 398 5.58 -52.89 25.93
CA VAL A 398 4.91 -54.18 26.15
C VAL A 398 5.53 -54.91 27.35
N ASN A 399 4.70 -55.59 28.16
CA ASN A 399 5.12 -56.30 29.38
C ASN A 399 5.56 -57.76 29.08
N THR A 400 6.09 -58.49 30.06
CA THR A 400 6.65 -59.84 29.93
C THR A 400 5.73 -60.92 30.44
N ALA A 401 5.43 -61.89 29.56
CA ALA A 401 5.07 -63.31 29.82
C ALA A 401 4.20 -63.91 28.70
N VAL A 402 3.67 -63.08 27.80
CA VAL A 402 2.74 -63.49 26.71
C VAL A 402 2.92 -62.62 25.47
N SER A 403 2.47 -63.12 24.31
CA SER A 403 2.46 -62.38 23.05
C SER A 403 1.62 -61.10 23.15
N GLN A 404 2.29 -59.95 23.08
CA GLN A 404 1.65 -58.64 23.20
C GLN A 404 1.96 -57.77 21.98
N ALA A 405 0.97 -56.96 21.60
CA ALA A 405 1.11 -55.91 20.62
C ALA A 405 0.62 -54.60 21.21
N PHE A 406 1.33 -53.52 20.94
CA PHE A 406 0.92 -52.17 21.30
C PHE A 406 1.07 -51.27 20.09
N SER A 407 0.06 -50.43 19.85
CA SER A 407 0.04 -49.45 18.77
C SER A 407 -0.44 -48.13 19.32
N ARG A 408 0.23 -47.04 18.92
CA ARG A 408 -0.11 -45.69 19.36
C ARG A 408 0.14 -44.70 18.24
N GLN A 409 -0.80 -43.76 18.10
CA GLN A 409 -0.62 -42.56 17.30
C GLN A 409 0.08 -41.47 18.15
N MET A 410 1.08 -40.82 17.57
CA MET A 410 1.82 -39.74 18.21
C MET A 410 2.26 -38.68 17.21
N ASP A 411 2.34 -37.44 17.67
CA ASP A 411 2.82 -36.30 16.90
C ASP A 411 4.25 -35.97 17.34
N ILE A 412 5.19 -36.01 16.40
CA ILE A 412 6.63 -35.80 16.67
C ILE A 412 7.22 -34.86 15.64
N ARG A 413 7.99 -33.87 16.11
CA ARG A 413 8.67 -32.92 15.24
C ARG A 413 9.86 -33.58 14.55
N THR A 414 9.99 -33.32 13.26
CA THR A 414 11.07 -33.83 12.40
C THR A 414 12.19 -32.81 12.25
N ASN A 415 13.37 -33.28 11.86
CA ASN A 415 14.40 -32.40 11.30
C ASN A 415 14.05 -31.97 9.86
N SER A 416 14.87 -31.11 9.26
CA SER A 416 14.68 -30.65 7.87
C SER A 416 14.90 -31.74 6.79
N ALA A 417 15.35 -32.94 7.17
CA ALA A 417 15.43 -34.09 6.28
C ALA A 417 14.19 -35.02 6.40
N GLY A 418 13.17 -34.63 7.18
CA GLY A 418 11.98 -35.43 7.42
C GLY A 418 12.23 -36.65 8.31
N GLN A 419 13.15 -36.55 9.27
CA GLN A 419 13.55 -37.66 10.13
C GLN A 419 13.21 -37.43 11.60
N ILE A 420 13.01 -38.54 12.32
CA ILE A 420 12.95 -38.59 13.79
C ILE A 420 14.00 -39.56 14.33
N TYR A 421 14.35 -39.45 15.61
CA TYR A 421 15.09 -40.52 16.27
C TYR A 421 14.17 -41.65 16.71
N ASN A 422 14.69 -42.88 16.70
CA ASN A 422 14.14 -43.99 17.46
C ASN A 422 15.23 -44.79 18.21
N VAL A 423 14.86 -45.43 19.32
CA VAL A 423 15.69 -46.42 20.01
C VAL A 423 14.84 -47.44 20.77
N ALA A 424 15.12 -48.72 20.57
CA ALA A 424 14.55 -49.84 21.32
C ALA A 424 15.41 -50.17 22.55
N SER A 425 14.79 -50.58 23.64
CA SER A 425 15.52 -51.03 24.84
C SER A 425 16.20 -52.38 24.70
N SER A 426 15.72 -53.23 23.78
CA SER A 426 16.34 -54.52 23.46
C SER A 426 15.93 -55.02 22.08
N THR A 427 16.62 -56.07 21.60
CA THR A 427 16.25 -56.81 20.38
C THR A 427 15.13 -57.83 20.61
N SER A 428 14.53 -57.89 21.80
CA SER A 428 13.44 -58.82 22.13
C SER A 428 12.12 -58.50 21.43
N LEU A 429 11.99 -57.28 20.87
CA LEU A 429 10.87 -56.96 19.99
C LEU A 429 10.92 -57.86 18.75
N THR A 430 9.81 -58.51 18.43
CA THR A 430 9.71 -59.38 17.25
C THR A 430 9.18 -58.64 16.03
N SER A 431 8.50 -57.53 16.22
CA SER A 431 8.14 -56.60 15.15
C SER A 431 8.10 -55.16 15.65
N TYR A 432 8.45 -54.25 14.75
CA TYR A 432 8.31 -52.82 14.92
C TYR A 432 7.94 -52.21 13.58
N THR A 433 7.00 -51.27 13.57
CA THR A 433 6.71 -50.46 12.38
C THR A 433 6.43 -49.02 12.75
N ILE A 434 6.92 -48.08 11.93
CA ILE A 434 6.41 -46.71 11.88
C ILE A 434 5.64 -46.54 10.56
N SER A 435 4.44 -45.98 10.63
CA SER A 435 3.68 -45.56 9.47
C SER A 435 3.26 -44.10 9.65
N THR A 436 3.70 -43.22 8.75
CA THR A 436 3.26 -41.81 8.75
C THR A 436 1.80 -41.74 8.31
N GLN A 437 0.95 -41.16 9.16
CA GLN A 437 -0.46 -40.90 8.87
C GLN A 437 -0.65 -39.55 8.18
N GLY A 438 0.27 -38.62 8.38
CA GLY A 438 0.21 -37.28 7.79
C GLY A 438 1.21 -36.34 8.44
N TYR A 439 1.14 -35.06 8.06
CA TYR A 439 2.01 -34.01 8.61
C TYR A 439 1.28 -32.67 8.71
N PHE A 440 1.73 -31.84 9.64
CA PHE A 440 1.29 -30.46 9.77
C PHE A 440 2.26 -29.53 9.06
N ASP A 441 1.77 -28.85 8.02
CA ASP A 441 2.52 -27.88 7.24
C ASP A 441 1.90 -26.49 7.38
N THR A 442 2.59 -25.62 8.12
CA THR A 442 2.19 -24.23 8.31
C THR A 442 2.46 -23.37 7.09
N ARG A 443 3.08 -23.89 6.03
CA ARG A 443 3.26 -23.22 4.73
C ARG A 443 4.03 -21.89 4.82
N GLY A 444 4.89 -21.77 5.84
CA GLY A 444 5.68 -20.57 6.10
C GLY A 444 4.85 -19.37 6.57
N ARG A 445 3.69 -19.61 7.20
CA ARG A 445 2.85 -18.53 7.75
C ARG A 445 3.45 -17.82 8.96
N PHE A 446 4.40 -18.46 9.66
CA PHE A 446 4.95 -17.99 10.93
C PHE A 446 6.49 -17.83 10.92
N ASN A 447 7.10 -17.81 9.73
CA ASN A 447 8.56 -17.77 9.57
C ASN A 447 9.06 -16.38 9.21
#